data_AF-A0A060CH40-F1
#
_entry.id   AF-A0A060CH40-F1
#
_cell.length_a   1.000
_cell.length_b   1.000
_cell.length_c   1.000
_cell.angle_alpha   90.00
_cell.angle_beta   90.00
_cell.angle_gamma   90.00
#
_symmetry.space_group_name_H-M   'P 1'
#
loop_
_entity.id
_entity.type
_entity.pdbx_description
1 polymer ?
#
loop_
_entity_poly.entity_id
_entity_poly.type
_entity_poly.pdbx_seq_one_letter_code
_entity_poly.pdbx_strand_id
1 'polypeptide(L)'
;MPVDEAVELWQVQVTNLSGRARRIGIYPHATIGYMSWMNQSACHRPDLGGIVASSVTPYQKVEDYFGNRGLKDKTFFLHDREPVAYETAREAFEGEGGLHDPDALRRETLGNGDALHETPAAVLQYRVELEPGQDEAY
;
A
#
# COMPACT_ATOMS: atom_id res chain seq x y z
N MET A 1 -10.45 -12.12 -10.93
CA MET A 1 -9.70 -12.96 -9.98
C MET A 1 -9.20 -14.19 -10.71
N PRO A 2 -7.95 -14.63 -10.53
CA PRO A 2 -7.52 -15.97 -10.96
C PRO A 2 -8.35 -17.06 -10.27
N VAL A 3 -8.48 -18.22 -10.90
CA VAL A 3 -9.36 -19.30 -10.43
C VAL A 3 -8.81 -19.97 -9.17
N ASP A 4 -7.49 -20.14 -9.10
CA ASP A 4 -6.84 -20.99 -8.08
C ASP A 4 -5.94 -20.21 -7.11
N GLU A 5 -5.83 -18.88 -7.26
CA GLU A 5 -4.93 -18.06 -6.46
C GLU A 5 -5.70 -17.04 -5.62
N ALA A 6 -5.29 -16.90 -4.36
CA ALA A 6 -5.79 -15.88 -3.44
C ALA A 6 -5.08 -14.55 -3.72
N VAL A 7 -5.41 -13.92 -4.86
CA VAL A 7 -4.85 -12.63 -5.27
C VAL A 7 -5.90 -11.78 -5.99
N GLU A 8 -5.91 -10.50 -5.65
CA GLU A 8 -6.69 -9.50 -6.36
C GLU A 8 -5.83 -8.86 -7.46
N LEU A 9 -6.38 -8.75 -8.66
CA LEU A 9 -5.74 -8.08 -9.78
C LEU A 9 -6.38 -6.72 -9.97
N TRP A 10 -5.58 -5.67 -9.85
CA TRP A 10 -6.00 -4.29 -9.98
C TRP A 10 -5.42 -3.69 -11.27
N GLN A 11 -6.22 -2.91 -11.97
CA GLN A 11 -5.79 -2.13 -13.13
C GLN A 11 -6.40 -0.73 -13.00
N VAL A 12 -5.56 0.30 -13.02
CA VAL A 12 -6.01 1.68 -13.01
C VAL A 12 -5.72 2.30 -14.37
N GLN A 13 -6.70 3.03 -14.92
CA GLN A 13 -6.53 3.81 -16.14
C GLN A 13 -6.87 5.26 -15.84
N VAL A 14 -6.02 6.17 -16.30
CA VAL A 14 -6.19 7.60 -16.06
C VAL A 14 -6.10 8.36 -17.37
N THR A 15 -7.20 9.03 -17.69
CA THR A 15 -7.34 9.81 -18.93
C THR A 15 -7.47 11.30 -18.63
N ASN A 16 -6.68 12.14 -19.31
CA ASN A 16 -6.85 13.59 -19.23
C ASN A 16 -7.95 14.06 -20.20
N LEU A 17 -9.17 14.19 -19.69
CA LEU A 17 -10.32 14.67 -20.47
C LEU A 17 -10.35 16.20 -20.70
N SER A 18 -9.32 16.92 -20.23
CA SER A 18 -9.28 18.37 -20.37
C SER A 18 -8.55 18.82 -21.64
N GLY A 19 -8.83 20.04 -22.09
CA GLY A 19 -8.15 20.64 -23.25
C GLY A 19 -6.74 21.19 -23.01
N ARG A 20 -6.09 20.86 -21.89
CA ARG A 20 -4.70 21.30 -21.58
C ARG A 20 -3.98 20.24 -20.74
N ALA A 21 -2.65 20.25 -20.74
CA ALA A 21 -1.85 19.33 -19.95
C ALA A 21 -2.23 19.35 -18.44
N ARG A 22 -2.08 18.21 -17.77
CA ARG A 22 -2.36 18.04 -16.34
C ARG A 22 -1.19 17.35 -15.65
N ARG A 23 -0.79 17.90 -14.51
CA ARG A 23 0.09 17.23 -13.55
C ARG A 23 -0.76 16.74 -12.39
N ILE A 24 -0.78 15.42 -12.16
CA ILE A 24 -1.61 14.81 -11.13
C ILE A 24 -0.77 13.84 -10.29
N GLY A 25 -1.14 13.71 -9.02
CA GLY A 25 -0.67 12.64 -8.16
C GLY A 25 -1.72 11.53 -8.13
N ILE A 26 -1.28 10.27 -8.25
CA ILE A 26 -2.13 9.09 -8.13
C ILE A 26 -1.64 8.32 -6.91
N TYR A 27 -2.57 7.96 -6.00
CA TYR A 27 -2.25 7.35 -4.72
C TYR A 27 -3.12 6.11 -4.48
N PRO A 28 -2.75 4.94 -5.00
CA PRO A 28 -3.40 3.69 -4.59
C PRO A 28 -3.20 3.50 -3.09
N HIS A 29 -4.30 3.33 -2.37
CA HIS A 29 -4.33 3.19 -0.93
C HIS A 29 -5.15 1.95 -0.55
N ALA A 30 -4.46 0.94 -0.03
CA ALA A 30 -5.07 -0.26 0.53
C ALA A 30 -4.89 -0.26 2.05
N THR A 31 -6.00 -0.28 2.78
CA THR A 31 -5.99 -0.38 4.24
C THR A 31 -5.72 -1.83 4.64
N ILE A 32 -4.55 -2.11 5.20
CA ILE A 32 -4.21 -3.45 5.73
C ILE A 32 -4.85 -3.65 7.11
N GLY A 33 -4.89 -2.58 7.92
CA GLY A 33 -5.53 -2.58 9.22
C GLY A 33 -4.69 -3.24 10.31
N TYR A 34 -5.24 -3.28 11.53
CA TYR A 34 -4.54 -3.82 12.69
C TYR A 34 -4.40 -5.35 12.56
N MET A 35 -3.18 -5.84 12.36
CA MET A 35 -2.94 -7.25 12.04
C MET A 35 -2.81 -8.12 13.30
N SER A 36 -2.05 -7.66 14.29
CA SER A 36 -1.74 -8.46 15.48
C SER A 36 -1.12 -7.63 16.59
N TRP A 37 -1.55 -7.91 17.82
CA TRP A 37 -0.96 -7.35 19.03
C TRP A 37 0.36 -8.01 19.42
N MET A 38 0.66 -9.23 18.92
CA MET A 38 1.94 -9.91 19.19
C MET A 38 3.07 -9.34 18.33
N ASN A 39 2.80 -9.14 17.04
CA ASN A 39 3.75 -8.59 16.09
C ASN A 39 3.01 -8.13 14.83
N GLN A 40 3.23 -6.90 14.41
CA GLN A 40 2.85 -6.40 13.10
C GLN A 40 3.91 -5.41 12.60
N SER A 41 4.07 -5.33 11.29
CA SER A 41 4.99 -4.41 10.63
C SER A 41 4.66 -4.33 9.14
N ALA A 42 5.20 -3.33 8.46
CA ALA A 42 5.23 -3.27 7.01
C ALA A 42 6.46 -2.49 6.54
N CYS A 43 6.97 -2.87 5.38
CA CYS A 43 8.02 -2.12 4.70
C CYS A 43 7.86 -2.23 3.18
N HIS A 44 8.51 -1.33 2.46
CA HIS A 44 8.69 -1.48 1.03
C HIS A 44 9.80 -2.49 0.71
N ARG A 45 9.56 -3.33 -0.29
CA ARG A 45 10.44 -4.39 -0.76
C ARG A 45 10.70 -4.21 -2.26
N PRO A 46 11.76 -3.46 -2.63
CA PRO A 46 12.09 -3.23 -4.04
C PRO A 46 12.34 -4.53 -4.82
N ASP A 47 12.86 -5.57 -4.17
CA ASP A 47 13.10 -6.87 -4.78
C ASP A 47 11.82 -7.65 -5.11
N LEU A 48 10.69 -7.27 -4.50
CA LEU A 48 9.36 -7.81 -4.76
C LEU A 48 8.46 -6.86 -5.56
N GLY A 49 8.89 -5.60 -5.72
CA GLY A 49 8.10 -4.56 -6.40
C GLY A 49 6.88 -4.12 -5.60
N GLY A 50 7.03 -3.82 -4.31
CA GLY A 50 5.95 -3.17 -3.57
C GLY A 50 6.04 -3.32 -2.05
N ILE A 51 4.90 -3.14 -1.38
CA ILE A 51 4.79 -3.14 0.07
C ILE A 51 4.46 -4.54 0.57
N VAL A 52 5.13 -4.98 1.63
CA VAL A 52 4.85 -6.23 2.33
C VAL A 52 4.62 -5.95 3.80
N ALA A 53 3.38 -6.15 4.25
CA ALA A 53 3.06 -6.23 5.67
C ALA A 53 3.26 -7.64 6.20
N SER A 54 3.65 -7.74 7.46
CA SER A 54 3.89 -9.01 8.14
C SER A 54 3.34 -8.95 9.55
N SER A 55 2.75 -10.06 9.99
CA SER A 55 2.36 -10.23 11.38
C SER A 55 2.76 -11.61 11.91
N VAL A 56 2.50 -11.82 13.19
CA VAL A 56 2.41 -13.16 13.78
C VAL A 56 0.99 -13.31 14.30
N THR A 57 0.25 -14.29 13.77
CA THR A 57 -1.09 -14.64 14.27
C THR A 57 -0.99 -14.94 15.77
N PRO A 58 -1.75 -14.23 16.63
CA PRO A 58 -1.61 -14.41 18.06
C PRO A 58 -1.93 -15.82 18.55
N TYR A 59 -1.15 -16.29 19.53
CA TYR A 59 -1.38 -17.57 20.18
C TYR A 59 -0.84 -17.55 21.61
N GLN A 60 -1.27 -18.52 22.42
CA GLN A 60 -0.77 -18.71 23.79
C GLN A 60 -0.28 -20.14 24.04
N LYS A 61 -0.87 -21.13 23.37
CA LYS A 61 -0.51 -22.55 23.51
C LYS A 61 0.62 -22.90 22.56
N VAL A 62 1.56 -23.74 23.02
CA VAL A 62 2.69 -24.17 22.18
C VAL A 62 2.23 -25.04 21.00
N GLU A 63 1.11 -25.75 21.15
CA GLU A 63 0.51 -26.55 20.09
C GLU A 63 0.07 -25.68 18.91
N ASP A 64 -0.45 -24.47 19.18
CA ASP A 64 -0.90 -23.52 18.15
C ASP A 64 0.29 -23.01 17.32
N TYR A 65 1.48 -22.88 17.90
CA TYR A 65 2.69 -22.51 17.15
C TYR A 65 2.96 -23.51 16.01
N PHE A 66 2.82 -24.81 16.27
CA PHE A 66 3.01 -25.83 15.23
C PHE A 66 1.87 -25.83 14.22
N GLY A 67 0.63 -25.63 14.68
CA GLY A 67 -0.55 -25.50 13.81
C GLY A 67 -0.48 -24.30 12.86
N ASN A 68 0.12 -23.20 13.31
CA ASN A 68 0.15 -21.92 12.59
C ASN A 68 1.28 -21.81 11.56
N ARG A 69 2.20 -22.79 11.46
CA ARG A 69 3.38 -22.71 10.57
C ARG A 69 3.04 -22.54 9.08
N GLY A 70 1.85 -22.96 8.67
CA GLY A 70 1.38 -22.85 7.29
C GLY A 70 0.60 -21.56 6.98
N LEU A 71 0.42 -20.67 7.97
CA LEU A 71 -0.34 -19.44 7.76
C LEU A 71 0.40 -18.48 6.83
N LYS A 72 -0.38 -17.76 6.02
CA LYS A 72 0.09 -16.67 5.16
C LYS A 72 -0.06 -15.35 5.91
N ASP A 73 0.71 -15.15 6.99
CA ASP A 73 0.68 -13.92 7.83
C ASP A 73 1.36 -12.71 7.16
N LYS A 74 1.25 -12.61 5.84
CA LYS A 74 1.76 -11.49 5.04
C LYS A 74 0.68 -11.02 4.09
N THR A 75 0.56 -9.70 4.00
CA THR A 75 -0.27 -9.02 3.01
C THR A 75 0.67 -8.24 2.09
N PHE A 76 0.53 -8.41 0.79
CA PHE A 76 1.34 -7.70 -0.19
C PHE A 76 0.49 -6.73 -1.02
N PHE A 77 1.10 -5.62 -1.41
CA PHE A 77 0.55 -4.68 -2.37
C PHE A 77 1.65 -4.32 -3.37
N LEU A 78 1.59 -4.95 -4.54
CA LEU A 78 2.65 -4.93 -5.54
C LEU A 78 2.28 -4.03 -6.71
N HIS A 79 3.30 -3.45 -7.33
CA HIS A 79 3.19 -2.59 -8.50
C HIS A 79 3.97 -3.18 -9.68
N ASP A 80 3.45 -2.99 -10.87
CA ASP A 80 4.16 -3.28 -12.14
C ASP A 80 5.06 -2.12 -12.58
N ARG A 81 4.76 -0.90 -12.11
CA ARG A 81 5.53 0.32 -12.33
C ARG A 81 6.09 0.86 -11.02
N GLU A 82 7.38 1.22 -11.02
CA GLU A 82 8.01 1.80 -9.83
C GLU A 82 7.33 3.12 -9.43
N PRO A 83 6.85 3.26 -8.19
CA PRO A 83 6.30 4.50 -7.65
C PRO A 83 7.42 5.50 -7.33
N VAL A 84 7.08 6.78 -7.22
CA VAL A 84 8.07 7.80 -6.81
C VAL A 84 8.28 7.87 -5.30
N ALA A 85 7.32 7.37 -4.52
CA ALA A 85 7.39 7.26 -3.07
C ALA A 85 6.30 6.29 -2.55
N TYR A 86 6.40 5.93 -1.27
CA TYR A 86 5.43 5.09 -0.58
C TYR A 86 5.19 5.55 0.87
N GLU A 87 4.16 5.01 1.50
CA GLU A 87 3.95 5.10 2.95
C GLU A 87 3.36 3.78 3.46
N THR A 88 3.90 3.26 4.55
CA THR A 88 3.42 2.00 5.14
C THR A 88 2.87 2.14 6.56
N ALA A 89 3.10 3.27 7.24
CA ALA A 89 2.52 3.54 8.55
C ALA A 89 1.21 4.33 8.39
N ARG A 90 0.09 3.75 8.86
CA ARG A 90 -1.24 4.36 8.75
C ARG A 90 -1.28 5.74 9.40
N GLU A 91 -0.76 5.85 10.61
CA GLU A 91 -0.77 7.09 11.39
C GLU A 91 0.06 8.19 10.70
N ALA A 92 1.18 7.83 10.07
CA ALA A 92 2.01 8.76 9.29
C ALA A 92 1.34 9.19 7.98
N PHE A 93 0.52 8.32 7.38
CA PHE A 93 -0.26 8.65 6.19
C PHE A 93 -1.42 9.61 6.52
N GLU A 94 -2.25 9.23 7.48
CA GLU A 94 -3.49 9.92 7.84
C GLU A 94 -3.21 11.27 8.54
N GLY A 95 -2.33 11.28 9.55
CA GLY A 95 -2.15 12.42 10.43
C GLY A 95 -3.47 12.91 11.05
N GLU A 96 -3.58 14.21 11.32
CA GLU A 96 -4.78 14.83 11.91
C GLU A 96 -5.91 14.97 10.89
N GLY A 97 -5.59 14.98 9.59
CA GLY A 97 -6.57 15.07 8.52
C GLY A 97 -7.37 13.78 8.28
N GLY A 98 -6.89 12.66 8.83
CA GLY A 98 -7.55 11.35 8.71
C GLY A 98 -7.65 10.90 7.25
N LEU A 99 -8.57 9.96 6.99
CA LEU A 99 -8.83 9.49 5.62
C LEU A 99 -9.46 10.55 4.69
N HIS A 100 -10.04 11.62 5.25
CA HIS A 100 -10.72 12.64 4.44
C HIS A 100 -9.72 13.58 3.76
N ASP A 101 -8.67 14.00 4.47
CA ASP A 101 -7.62 14.87 3.95
C ASP A 101 -6.25 14.46 4.53
N PRO A 102 -5.70 13.27 4.15
CA PRO A 102 -4.51 12.73 4.77
C PRO A 102 -3.32 13.70 4.74
N ASP A 103 -2.70 13.94 5.90
CA ASP A 103 -1.60 14.91 6.02
C ASP A 103 -0.43 14.57 5.10
N ALA A 104 -0.18 13.27 4.84
CA ALA A 104 0.87 12.85 3.93
C ALA A 104 0.70 13.38 2.50
N LEU A 105 -0.54 13.61 2.04
CA LEU A 105 -0.84 14.13 0.70
C LEU A 105 -0.62 15.63 0.55
N ARG A 106 -0.44 16.36 1.66
CA ARG A 106 -0.10 17.79 1.66
C ARG A 106 1.38 18.03 1.32
N ARG A 107 2.21 16.99 1.44
CA ARG A 107 3.64 17.01 1.07
C ARG A 107 3.81 16.77 -0.42
N GLU A 108 4.96 17.16 -0.95
CA GLU A 108 5.29 16.88 -2.35
C GLU A 108 5.48 15.37 -2.62
N THR A 109 6.12 14.67 -1.70
CA THR A 109 6.30 13.23 -1.72
C THR A 109 5.86 12.58 -0.41
N LEU A 110 5.44 11.32 -0.48
CA LEU A 110 5.24 10.49 0.71
C LEU A 110 6.56 10.30 1.49
N GLY A 111 6.44 9.83 2.73
CA GLY A 111 7.55 9.77 3.68
C GLY A 111 8.53 8.63 3.47
N ASN A 112 8.17 7.61 2.67
CA ASN A 112 8.90 6.34 2.56
C ASN A 112 9.08 5.65 3.93
N GLY A 113 8.08 5.77 4.80
CA GLY A 113 8.07 5.22 6.15
C GLY A 113 7.78 3.73 6.20
N ASP A 114 8.47 3.04 7.10
CA ASP A 114 8.18 1.65 7.50
C ASP A 114 7.31 1.65 8.76
N ALA A 115 6.35 0.72 8.86
CA ALA A 115 5.57 0.50 10.06
C ALA A 115 6.29 -0.48 10.99
N LEU A 116 6.66 -0.04 12.19
CA LEU A 116 7.42 -0.85 13.17
C LEU A 116 6.60 -1.07 14.44
N HIS A 117 5.86 -2.19 14.49
CA HIS A 117 4.85 -2.43 15.53
C HIS A 117 3.72 -1.37 15.55
N GLU A 118 3.44 -0.82 14.38
CA GLU A 118 2.38 0.17 14.11
C GLU A 118 1.32 -0.43 13.19
N THR A 119 0.19 0.24 13.03
CA THR A 119 -0.85 -0.24 12.12
C THR A 119 -0.40 -0.04 10.67
N PRO A 120 -0.24 -1.10 9.87
CA PRO A 120 0.23 -0.96 8.51
C PRO A 120 -0.86 -0.43 7.57
N ALA A 121 -0.40 0.30 6.55
CA ALA A 121 -1.12 0.68 5.35
C ALA A 121 -0.27 0.31 4.11
N ALA A 122 -0.87 0.28 2.94
CA ALA A 122 -0.14 0.22 1.69
C ALA A 122 -0.53 1.41 0.82
N VAL A 123 0.35 2.42 0.77
CA VAL A 123 0.17 3.61 -0.05
C VAL A 123 1.34 3.76 -1.00
N LEU A 124 1.06 3.86 -2.29
CA LEU A 124 2.04 4.20 -3.31
C LEU A 124 1.75 5.60 -3.85
N GLN A 125 2.76 6.28 -4.38
CA GLN A 125 2.61 7.57 -5.04
C GLN A 125 3.18 7.51 -6.45
N TYR A 126 2.37 7.94 -7.42
CA TYR A 126 2.81 8.24 -8.79
C TYR A 126 2.60 9.72 -9.08
N ARG A 127 3.53 10.31 -9.84
CA ARG A 127 3.40 11.68 -10.35
C ARG A 127 3.49 11.63 -11.87
N VAL A 128 2.45 12.14 -12.52
CA VAL A 128 2.27 11.96 -13.96
C VAL A 128 1.90 13.28 -14.60
N GLU A 129 2.39 13.47 -15.83
CA GLU A 129 2.04 14.59 -16.69
C GLU A 129 1.33 14.03 -17.91
N LEU A 130 0.06 14.40 -18.07
CA LEU A 130 -0.82 13.89 -19.13
C LEU A 130 -1.18 15.03 -20.09
N GLU A 131 -0.88 14.86 -21.37
CA GLU A 131 -1.32 15.75 -22.44
C GLU A 131 -2.86 15.67 -22.65
N PRO A 132 -3.48 16.65 -23.34
CA PRO A 132 -4.91 16.60 -23.65
C PRO A 132 -5.30 15.29 -24.35
N GLY A 133 -6.25 14.55 -23.77
CA GLY A 133 -6.71 13.27 -24.31
C GLY A 133 -5.77 12.09 -24.10
N GLN A 134 -4.62 12.27 -23.45
CA GLN A 134 -3.71 11.17 -23.12
C GLN A 134 -4.37 10.21 -22.12
N ASP A 135 -4.19 8.92 -22.37
CA ASP A 135 -4.68 7.81 -21.57
C ASP A 135 -3.52 6.87 -21.24
N GLU A 136 -3.39 6.48 -19.98
CA GLU A 136 -2.29 5.63 -19.52
C GLU A 136 -2.74 4.73 -18.36
N ALA A 137 -2.20 3.51 -18.32
CA ALA A 137 -2.47 2.53 -17.28
C ALA A 137 -1.39 2.57 -16.18
N TYR A 138 -1.82 2.35 -14.94
CA TYR A 138 -1.04 2.43 -13.70
C TYR A 138 -1.50 1.38 -12.68
#